data_AF-A0A3A2ZWG3-F1
#
_entry.id   AF-A0A3A2ZWG3-F1
#
_cell.length_a   1.000
_cell.length_b   1.000
_cell.length_c   1.000
_cell.angle_alpha   90.00
_cell.angle_beta   90.00
_cell.angle_gamma   90.00
#
_symmetry.space_group_name_H-M   'P 1'
#
loop_
_entity.id
_entity.type
_entity.pdbx_description
1 polymer ?
#
loop_
_entity_poly.entity_id
_entity_poly.type
_entity_poly.pdbx_seq_one_letter_code
_entity_poly.pdbx_strand_id
1 'polypeptide(L)'
;MYFNKGASGLTFYNSAHRSREYETPTKVCCSFCRSPIMDEGRRVCLIFPESIDFGDSPEEKLEWRKAFEVSCHIFYEERVLEILDGKTKWAGIDNNSEMLDDLGNPKGEEDRVHSLE
;
A
#
# COMPACT_ATOMS: atom_id res chain seq x y z
N MET A 1 -14.52 -4.52 3.01
CA MET A 1 -14.00 -5.85 2.66
C MET A 1 -14.60 -6.87 3.62
N TYR A 2 -15.44 -7.79 3.15
CA TYR A 2 -16.10 -8.80 3.97
C TYR A 2 -15.62 -10.19 3.55
N PHE A 3 -14.95 -10.90 4.45
CA PHE A 3 -14.56 -12.29 4.22
C PHE A 3 -15.75 -13.20 4.50
N ASN A 4 -16.46 -13.61 3.45
CA ASN A 4 -17.67 -14.44 3.54
C ASN A 4 -17.46 -15.84 4.16
N LYS A 5 -16.22 -16.31 4.26
CA LYS A 5 -15.83 -17.59 4.88
C LYS A 5 -14.85 -17.42 6.04
N GLY A 6 -14.77 -16.21 6.61
CA GLY A 6 -13.76 -15.87 7.63
C GLY A 6 -12.34 -16.13 7.12
N ALA A 7 -11.49 -16.72 7.95
CA ALA A 7 -10.11 -17.06 7.57
C ALA A 7 -10.00 -18.30 6.67
N SER A 8 -11.10 -19.00 6.38
CA SER A 8 -11.06 -20.20 5.54
C SER A 8 -10.67 -19.83 4.11
N GLY A 9 -9.64 -20.48 3.58
CA GLY A 9 -9.10 -20.17 2.25
C GLY A 9 -8.04 -19.06 2.25
N LEU A 10 -7.63 -18.59 3.43
CA LEU A 10 -6.50 -17.68 3.59
C LEU A 10 -5.25 -18.44 4.04
N THR A 11 -4.09 -17.92 3.66
CA THR A 11 -2.79 -18.32 4.19
C THR A 11 -2.11 -17.10 4.79
N PHE A 12 -1.28 -17.34 5.79
CA PHE A 12 -0.54 -16.30 6.50
C PHE A 12 0.96 -16.49 6.31
N TYR A 13 1.72 -15.41 6.34
CA TYR A 13 3.17 -15.45 6.38
C TYR A 13 3.74 -14.29 7.17
N ASN A 14 4.44 -14.60 8.25
CA ASN A 14 5.22 -13.64 9.02
C ASN A 14 6.69 -13.74 8.59
N SER A 15 7.22 -12.66 8.00
CA SER A 15 8.59 -12.65 7.47
C SER A 15 9.66 -12.62 8.55
N ALA A 16 9.37 -12.05 9.73
CA ALA A 16 10.33 -11.98 10.84
C ALA A 16 10.59 -13.36 11.44
N HIS A 17 9.53 -14.15 11.62
CA HIS A 17 9.60 -15.50 12.18
C HIS A 17 9.66 -16.61 11.11
N ARG A 18 9.56 -16.24 9.82
CA ARG A 18 9.48 -17.18 8.68
C ARG A 18 8.41 -18.26 8.90
N SER A 19 7.29 -17.87 9.49
CA SER A 19 6.21 -18.76 9.91
C SER A 19 4.96 -18.56 9.06
N ARG A 20 4.14 -19.62 8.97
CA ARG A 20 2.80 -19.58 8.38
C ARG A 20 1.68 -19.55 9.42
N GLU A 21 2.04 -19.57 10.69
CA GLU A 21 1.10 -19.34 11.78
C GLU A 21 0.60 -17.89 11.71
N TYR A 22 -0.64 -17.68 12.15
CA TYR A 22 -1.19 -16.34 12.21
C TYR A 22 -0.54 -15.55 13.35
N GLU A 23 0.21 -14.52 13.00
CA GLU A 23 0.80 -13.58 13.95
C GLU A 23 1.06 -12.23 13.26
N THR A 24 0.50 -11.14 13.80
CA THR A 24 0.76 -9.79 13.28
C THR A 24 2.18 -9.30 13.60
N PRO A 25 2.91 -8.70 12.65
CA PRO A 25 2.49 -8.42 11.29
C PRO A 25 2.52 -9.66 10.38
N THR A 26 1.49 -9.84 9.56
CA THR A 26 1.39 -10.97 8.63
C THR A 26 0.96 -10.53 7.24
N LYS A 27 1.53 -11.20 6.23
CA LYS A 27 1.05 -11.17 4.85
C LYS A 27 -0.11 -12.14 4.72
N VAL A 28 -1.20 -11.70 4.10
CA VAL A 28 -2.40 -12.50 3.88
C VAL A 28 -2.56 -12.74 2.39
N CYS A 29 -2.63 -14.02 2.00
CA CYS A 29 -2.82 -14.41 0.60
C CYS A 29 -3.93 -15.46 0.49
N CYS A 30 -4.43 -15.69 -0.73
CA CYS A 30 -5.28 -16.83 -1.04
C CYS A 30 -4.52 -18.15 -0.81
N SER A 31 -5.11 -19.10 -0.08
CA SER A 31 -4.46 -20.39 0.21
C SER A 31 -4.29 -21.28 -1.02
N PHE A 32 -5.09 -21.04 -2.07
CA PHE A 32 -5.07 -21.81 -3.32
C PHE A 32 -4.07 -21.25 -4.34
N CYS A 33 -4.29 -20.03 -4.82
CA CYS A 33 -3.47 -19.43 -5.88
C CYS A 33 -2.32 -18.55 -5.38
N ARG A 34 -2.23 -18.29 -4.07
CA ARG A 34 -1.23 -17.42 -3.44
C ARG A 34 -1.28 -15.95 -3.86
N SER A 35 -2.32 -15.52 -4.55
CA SER A 35 -2.56 -14.10 -4.83
C SER A 35 -2.54 -13.31 -3.52
N PRO A 36 -1.74 -12.23 -3.43
CA PRO A 36 -1.70 -11.37 -2.26
C PRO A 36 -3.03 -10.62 -2.10
N ILE A 37 -3.48 -10.44 -0.86
CA ILE A 37 -4.77 -9.84 -0.55
C ILE A 37 -4.59 -8.60 0.33
N MET A 38 -3.80 -8.71 1.40
CA MET A 38 -3.49 -7.61 2.30
C MET A 38 -2.31 -7.95 3.21
N ASP A 39 -1.71 -6.95 3.84
CA ASP A 39 -0.77 -7.08 4.93
C ASP A 39 -1.42 -6.53 6.22
N GLU A 40 -1.58 -7.39 7.22
CA GLU A 40 -2.14 -7.02 8.52
C GLU A 40 -1.01 -6.71 9.51
N GLY A 41 -0.93 -5.46 9.94
CA GLY A 41 -0.09 -5.01 11.04
C GLY A 41 -0.85 -4.99 12.37
N ARG A 42 -0.17 -4.58 13.44
CA ARG A 42 -0.77 -4.51 14.79
C ARG A 42 -1.83 -3.43 14.96
N ARG A 43 -1.77 -2.38 14.12
CA ARG A 43 -2.63 -1.18 14.18
C ARG A 43 -2.99 -0.62 12.81
N VAL A 44 -2.61 -1.34 11.74
CA VAL A 44 -2.77 -0.89 10.35
C VAL A 44 -3.03 -2.12 9.48
N CYS A 45 -3.81 -1.96 8.43
CA CYS A 45 -3.97 -2.95 7.39
C CYS A 45 -3.68 -2.29 6.05
N LEU A 46 -2.78 -2.88 5.27
CA LEU A 46 -2.49 -2.46 3.90
C LEU A 46 -3.21 -3.40 2.96
N ILE A 47 -4.19 -2.90 2.20
CA ILE A 47 -5.05 -3.72 1.36
C ILE A 47 -4.79 -3.35 -0.11
N PHE A 48 -4.79 -4.33 -0.99
CA PHE A 48 -4.76 -4.08 -2.43
C PHE A 48 -6.15 -3.60 -2.89
N PRO A 49 -6.33 -2.33 -3.33
CA PRO A 49 -7.64 -1.78 -3.65
C PRO A 49 -8.38 -2.57 -4.73
N GLU A 50 -7.66 -3.14 -5.69
CA GLU A 50 -8.20 -3.96 -6.78
C GLU A 50 -8.83 -5.27 -6.29
N SER A 51 -8.50 -5.71 -5.07
CA SER A 51 -9.10 -6.89 -4.45
C SER A 51 -10.45 -6.61 -3.78
N ILE A 52 -10.89 -5.34 -3.75
CA ILE A 52 -12.17 -4.96 -3.14
C ILE A 52 -13.24 -4.88 -4.24
N ASP A 53 -14.20 -5.78 -4.16
CA ASP A 53 -15.41 -5.73 -4.98
C ASP A 53 -16.42 -4.77 -4.33
N PHE A 54 -16.60 -3.59 -4.93
CA PHE A 54 -17.49 -2.54 -4.44
C PHE A 54 -18.14 -1.80 -5.60
N GLY A 55 -19.42 -1.45 -5.43
CA GLY A 55 -20.24 -0.76 -6.41
C GLY A 55 -20.81 -1.73 -7.46
N ASP A 56 -22.09 -1.55 -7.78
CA ASP A 56 -22.79 -2.35 -8.79
C ASP A 56 -22.78 -1.65 -10.15
N SER A 57 -22.75 -0.31 -10.16
CA SER A 57 -22.69 0.47 -11.40
C SER A 57 -21.25 0.87 -11.80
N PRO A 58 -21.00 1.17 -13.09
CA PRO A 58 -19.74 1.75 -13.55
C PRO A 58 -19.35 3.04 -12.81
N GLU A 59 -20.33 3.88 -12.47
CA GLU A 59 -20.14 5.15 -11.77
C GLU A 59 -19.68 4.93 -10.33
N GLU A 60 -20.33 4.02 -9.59
CA GLU A 60 -19.93 3.67 -8.21
C GLU A 60 -18.52 3.07 -8.18
N LYS A 61 -18.20 2.21 -9.15
CA LYS A 61 -16.85 1.64 -9.30
C LYS A 61 -15.82 2.72 -9.59
N LEU A 62 -16.17 3.75 -10.36
CA LEU A 62 -15.28 4.88 -10.64
C LEU A 62 -15.03 5.72 -9.38
N GLU A 63 -16.07 6.07 -8.64
CA GLU A 63 -15.94 6.82 -7.39
C GLU A 63 -15.12 6.05 -6.35
N TRP A 64 -15.33 4.74 -6.26
CA TRP A 64 -14.52 3.88 -5.41
C TRP A 64 -13.04 3.91 -5.79
N ARG A 65 -12.70 3.81 -7.08
CA ARG A 65 -11.30 3.89 -7.53
C ARG A 65 -10.64 5.22 -7.18
N LYS A 66 -11.37 6.34 -7.28
CA LYS A 66 -10.86 7.67 -6.90
C LYS A 66 -10.55 7.75 -5.41
N ALA A 67 -11.35 7.09 -4.56
CA ALA A 67 -11.11 7.08 -3.11
C ALA A 67 -9.79 6.40 -2.70
N PHE A 68 -9.22 5.57 -3.58
CA PHE A 68 -7.91 4.90 -3.39
C PHE A 68 -6.80 5.52 -4.23
N GLU A 69 -7.00 6.73 -4.78
CA GLU A 69 -5.95 7.42 -5.49
C GLU A 69 -4.73 7.62 -4.58
N VAL A 70 -3.54 7.38 -5.14
CA VAL A 70 -2.28 7.53 -4.43
C VAL A 70 -2.09 8.98 -3.99
N SER A 71 -1.91 9.18 -2.69
CA SER A 71 -1.57 10.49 -2.11
C SER A 71 -0.06 10.71 -2.02
N CYS A 72 0.71 9.66 -1.78
CA CYS A 72 2.16 9.68 -1.72
C CYS A 72 2.77 8.27 -1.87
N HIS A 73 4.08 8.22 -2.08
CA HIS A 73 4.90 7.01 -2.06
C HIS A 73 5.81 7.01 -0.86
N ILE A 74 5.80 5.94 -0.08
CA ILE A 74 6.72 5.67 1.03
C ILE A 74 7.71 4.59 0.62
N PHE A 75 8.89 4.56 1.24
CA PHE A 75 9.98 3.63 0.90
C PHE A 75 10.46 3.76 -0.56
N TYR A 76 10.40 4.95 -1.14
CA TYR A 76 10.72 5.19 -2.55
C TYR A 76 12.23 5.10 -2.89
N GLU A 77 13.09 5.07 -1.87
CA GLU A 77 14.53 4.79 -2.06
C GLU A 77 14.76 3.34 -2.54
N GLU A 78 13.90 2.40 -2.14
CA GLU A 78 13.94 0.98 -2.48
C GLU A 78 13.09 0.65 -3.72
N ARG A 79 12.74 1.66 -4.53
CA ARG A 79 11.92 1.45 -5.72
C ARG A 79 12.68 0.64 -6.78
N VAL A 80 11.91 -0.16 -7.53
CA VAL A 80 12.44 -0.92 -8.67
C VAL A 80 12.29 -0.14 -9.98
N LEU A 81 11.36 0.82 -10.01
CA LEU A 81 10.97 1.57 -11.19
C LEU A 81 10.66 3.02 -10.79
N GLU A 82 10.92 3.97 -11.69
CA GLU A 82 10.50 5.36 -11.51
C GLU A 82 8.98 5.50 -11.72
N ILE A 83 8.31 6.19 -10.80
CA ILE A 83 6.88 6.50 -10.84
C ILE A 83 6.72 8.00 -11.04
N LEU A 84 6.59 8.40 -12.31
CA LEU A 84 6.53 9.80 -12.76
C LEU A 84 5.10 10.38 -12.66
N ASP A 85 4.51 10.32 -11.47
CA ASP A 85 3.13 10.75 -11.22
C ASP A 85 3.00 12.12 -10.52
N GLY A 86 4.12 12.78 -10.22
CA GLY A 86 4.15 14.05 -9.50
C GLY A 86 3.64 14.00 -8.06
N LYS A 87 3.30 12.82 -7.53
CA LYS A 87 2.87 12.66 -6.12
C LYS A 87 4.08 12.68 -5.20
N THR A 88 3.87 13.13 -3.97
CA THR A 88 4.92 13.21 -2.94
C THR A 88 5.62 11.86 -2.76
N LYS A 89 6.95 11.88 -2.69
CA LYS A 89 7.79 10.69 -2.51
C LYS A 89 8.65 10.84 -1.26
N TRP A 90 8.65 9.82 -0.43
CA TRP A 90 9.42 9.72 0.80
C TRP A 90 10.43 8.58 0.66
N ALA A 91 11.69 8.81 1.02
CA ALA A 91 12.72 7.78 1.01
C ALA A 91 12.34 6.58 1.89
N GLY A 92 11.68 6.83 3.03
CA GLY A 92 11.17 5.85 3.98
C GLY A 92 9.72 6.16 4.39
N ILE A 93 9.44 6.18 5.69
CA ILE A 93 8.11 6.50 6.23
C ILE A 93 7.79 7.98 6.01
N ASP A 94 6.54 8.27 5.66
CA ASP A 94 6.04 9.62 5.46
C ASP A 94 6.25 10.50 6.70
N ASN A 95 6.57 11.78 6.48
CA ASN A 95 6.82 12.77 7.53
C ASN A 95 7.98 12.44 8.49
N ASN A 96 8.71 11.34 8.26
CA ASN A 96 9.80 10.86 9.11
C ASN A 96 11.06 10.51 8.29
N SER A 97 11.07 10.77 7.00
CA SER A 97 12.21 10.55 6.11
C SER A 97 12.44 11.72 5.16
N GLU A 98 13.49 11.65 4.35
CA GLU A 98 13.75 12.64 3.31
C GLU A 98 12.70 12.58 2.19
N MET A 99 12.35 13.74 1.63
CA MET A 99 11.51 13.87 0.44
C MET A 99 12.34 13.73 -0.83
N LEU A 100 11.82 12.97 -1.78
CA LEU A 100 12.46 12.69 -3.07
C LEU A 100 11.66 13.29 -4.23
N ASP A 101 12.33 13.54 -5.35
CA ASP A 101 11.71 13.82 -6.63
C ASP A 101 11.24 12.54 -7.34
N ASP A 102 10.60 12.68 -8.50
CA ASP A 102 10.09 11.55 -9.29
C ASP A 102 11.19 10.61 -9.81
N LEU A 103 12.44 11.09 -9.83
CA LEU A 103 13.64 10.35 -10.20
C LEU A 103 14.39 9.80 -8.97
N GLY A 104 13.82 9.98 -7.77
CA GLY A 104 14.35 9.53 -6.50
C GLY A 104 15.55 10.31 -5.97
N ASN A 105 15.82 11.53 -6.44
CA ASN A 105 16.84 12.39 -5.86
C ASN A 105 16.28 13.18 -4.67
N PRO A 106 17.10 13.51 -3.67
CA PRO A 106 16.70 14.40 -2.59
C PRO A 106 16.17 15.75 -3.11
N LYS A 107 14.97 16.16 -2.67
CA LYS A 107 14.47 17.51 -2.92
C LYS A 107 15.21 18.54 -2.07
N GLY A 108 15.68 19.60 -2.71
CA GLY A 108 16.29 20.76 -2.05
C GLY A 108 15.30 21.49 -1.14
N GLU A 109 15.80 22.34 -0.23
CA GLU A 109 14.95 23.05 0.75
C GLU A 109 13.88 23.93 0.10
N GLU A 110 14.14 24.50 -1.08
CA GLU A 110 13.21 25.36 -1.81
C GLU A 110 11.97 24.60 -2.33
N ASP A 111 12.11 23.33 -2.70
CA ASP A 111 11.02 22.50 -3.24
C ASP A 111 10.08 21.94 -2.17
N ARG A 112 10.51 21.94 -0.89
CA ARG A 112 9.73 21.40 0.23
C ARG A 112 8.61 22.35 0.66
N VAL A 113 8.79 23.65 0.48
CA VAL A 113 7.84 24.69 0.92
C VAL A 113 6.60 24.76 0.02
N HIS A 114 6.76 24.56 -1.29
CA HIS A 114 5.65 24.57 -2.26
C HIS A 114 4.72 23.36 -2.19
N SER A 115 5.04 22.33 -1.39
CA SER A 115 4.24 21.12 -1.27
C SER A 115 3.21 21.17 -0.13
N LEU A 116 3.18 22.27 0.65
CA LEU A 116 2.34 22.44 1.84
C LEU A 116 1.18 23.45 1.65
N GLU A 117 1.02 23.99 0.43
CA GLU A 117 -0.08 24.91 0.05
C GLU A 117 -1.19 24.21 -0.75
#